data_AF-A0A6J8EYV8-F1
#
_entry.id   AF-A0A6J8EYV8-F1
#
_cell.length_a   1.000
_cell.length_b   1.000
_cell.length_c   1.000
_cell.angle_alpha   90.00
_cell.angle_beta   90.00
_cell.angle_gamma   90.00
#
_symmetry.space_group_name_H-M   'P 1'
#
loop_
_entity.id
_entity.type
_entity.pdbx_description
1 polymer ?
#
loop_
_entity_poly.entity_id
_entity_poly.type
_entity_poly.pdbx_seq_one_letter_code
_entity_poly.pdbx_strand_id
1 'polypeptide(L)'
;MAQSSSKSCDICMSGPGCNYCEQCDQWMCENCKTLHLRSKISRNHTFLSGSNINPEEKPFCKEHDENYIFYCIDCEMPICKICSVKKHKKHDMFEINESTQELQAEVKQIVDSKIKSVKTNLDKIEQGTGKYQSDIKEAIRVITEDGKQMKQWIDRKVQVLIISLEEKRQQT
;
A
#
# COMPACT_ATOMS: atom_id res chain seq x y z
N MET A 1 -26.92 12.35 15.34
CA MET A 1 -26.38 13.37 14.41
C MET A 1 -25.02 13.80 14.96
N ALA A 2 -23.92 13.38 14.32
CA ALA A 2 -22.57 13.70 14.78
C ALA A 2 -22.20 15.11 14.31
N GLN A 3 -22.04 16.05 15.25
CA GLN A 3 -21.54 17.39 14.95
C GLN A 3 -20.02 17.30 14.78
N SER A 4 -19.55 17.18 13.55
CA SER A 4 -18.15 17.36 13.19
C SER A 4 -17.79 18.85 13.29
N SER A 5 -17.19 19.26 14.40
CA SER A 5 -16.65 20.61 14.54
C SER A 5 -15.41 20.74 13.65
N SER A 6 -15.54 21.44 12.52
CA SER A 6 -14.43 21.71 11.61
C SER A 6 -13.46 22.70 12.27
N LYS A 7 -12.36 22.19 12.83
CA LYS A 7 -11.28 23.00 13.43
C LYS A 7 -10.60 23.88 12.37
N SER A 8 -10.31 25.14 12.69
CA SER A 8 -9.54 26.06 11.84
C SER A 8 -8.04 25.94 12.10
N CYS A 9 -7.20 26.37 11.15
CA CYS A 9 -5.75 26.47 11.35
C CYS A 9 -5.41 27.59 12.35
N ASP A 10 -4.71 27.27 13.44
CA ASP A 10 -4.32 28.20 14.51
C ASP A 10 -3.23 29.19 14.08
N ILE A 11 -2.49 28.89 13.00
CA ILE A 11 -1.41 29.75 12.50
C ILE A 11 -1.92 30.82 11.55
N CYS A 12 -2.70 30.43 10.53
CA CYS A 12 -3.12 31.35 9.47
C CYS A 12 -4.60 31.74 9.57
N MET A 13 -5.37 31.12 10.47
CA MET A 13 -6.80 31.36 10.71
C MET A 13 -7.71 31.23 9.47
N SER A 14 -7.17 30.76 8.34
CA SER A 14 -7.82 30.80 7.03
C SER A 14 -7.98 29.42 6.40
N GLY A 15 -7.05 28.51 6.68
CA GLY A 15 -7.09 27.13 6.18
C GLY A 15 -7.77 26.16 7.15
N PRO A 16 -8.18 24.96 6.68
CA PRO A 16 -8.73 23.94 7.56
C PRO A 16 -7.63 23.39 8.48
N GLY A 17 -7.90 23.29 9.78
CA GLY A 17 -6.99 22.75 10.79
C GLY A 17 -7.02 21.22 10.77
N CYS A 18 -6.38 20.61 9.76
CA CYS A 18 -6.42 19.16 9.54
C CYS A 18 -5.23 18.39 10.15
N ASN A 19 -4.20 19.10 10.64
CA ASN A 19 -2.99 18.50 11.16
C ASN A 19 -2.70 19.04 12.56
N TYR A 20 -2.66 18.19 13.57
CA TYR A 20 -2.34 18.60 14.95
C TYR A 20 -0.86 18.33 15.25
N CYS A 21 -0.14 19.34 15.74
CA CYS A 21 1.25 19.22 16.19
C CYS A 21 1.31 18.87 17.68
N GLU A 22 1.84 17.70 18.04
CA GLU A 22 1.83 17.23 19.43
C GLU A 22 2.71 18.07 20.37
N GLN A 23 3.83 18.59 19.85
CA GLN A 23 4.79 19.37 20.62
C GLN A 23 4.37 20.84 20.80
N CYS A 24 3.52 21.37 19.91
CA CYS A 24 3.09 22.76 19.93
C CYS A 24 1.64 22.93 20.39
N ASP A 25 0.91 21.82 20.53
CA ASP A 25 -0.51 21.80 20.89
C ASP A 25 -1.38 22.69 19.99
N GLN A 26 -1.16 22.58 18.67
CA GLN A 26 -1.74 23.47 17.67
C GLN A 26 -2.20 22.73 16.41
N TRP A 27 -3.36 23.13 15.89
CA TRP A 27 -3.92 22.69 14.61
C TRP A 27 -3.42 23.55 13.46
N MET A 28 -2.97 22.90 12.39
CA MET A 28 -2.36 23.53 11.23
C MET A 28 -2.99 23.01 9.93
N CYS A 29 -3.16 23.90 8.95
CA CYS A 29 -3.41 23.48 7.58
C CYS A 29 -2.13 22.89 6.94
N GLU A 30 -2.27 22.24 5.78
CA GLU A 30 -1.14 21.56 5.13
C GLU A 30 0.04 22.51 4.82
N ASN A 31 -0.26 23.76 4.44
CA ASN A 31 0.75 24.77 4.16
C ASN A 31 1.52 25.16 5.44
N CYS A 32 0.78 25.40 6.53
CA CYS A 32 1.37 25.78 7.81
C CYS A 32 2.21 24.64 8.42
N LYS A 33 1.74 23.39 8.33
CA LYS A 33 2.52 22.19 8.69
C LYS A 33 3.83 22.09 7.89
N THR A 34 3.75 22.32 6.57
CA THR A 34 4.93 22.25 5.70
C THR A 34 5.97 23.31 6.08
N LEU A 35 5.53 24.54 6.36
CA LEU A 35 6.41 25.62 6.81
C LEU A 35 7.00 25.32 8.19
N HIS A 36 6.19 24.77 9.10
CA HIS A 36 6.63 24.36 10.43
C HIS A 36 7.74 23.32 10.36
N LEU A 37 7.57 22.25 9.59
CA LEU A 37 8.58 21.20 9.43
C LEU A 37 9.85 21.67 8.69
N ARG A 38 9.81 22.81 7.99
CA ARG A 38 11.02 23.42 7.38
C ARG A 38 11.86 24.21 8.39
N SER A 39 11.26 24.65 9.50
CA SER A 39 11.97 25.39 10.54
C SER A 39 12.96 24.49 11.26
N LYS A 40 14.15 25.02 11.59
CA LYS A 40 15.17 24.27 12.35
C LYS A 40 14.68 23.80 13.71
N ILE A 41 13.73 24.52 14.30
CA ILE A 41 13.23 24.26 15.66
C ILE A 41 12.21 23.13 15.64
N SER A 42 11.32 23.10 14.65
CA SER A 42 10.17 22.19 14.63
C SER A 42 10.20 21.12 13.54
N ARG A 43 11.36 20.93 12.88
CA ARG A 43 11.55 19.91 11.83
C ARG A 43 11.27 18.47 12.28
N ASN A 44 11.44 18.19 13.57
CA ASN A 44 11.23 16.86 14.14
C ASN A 44 9.91 16.76 14.92
N HIS A 45 9.02 17.75 14.78
CA HIS A 45 7.72 17.69 15.44
C HIS A 45 6.80 16.67 14.77
N THR A 46 5.99 16.00 15.58
CA THR A 46 5.09 14.94 15.17
C THR A 46 3.74 15.55 14.87
N PHE A 47 3.17 15.15 13.73
CA PHE A 47 1.83 15.57 13.33
C PHE A 47 0.88 14.38 13.26
N LEU A 48 -0.31 14.57 13.82
CA LEU A 48 -1.44 13.67 13.65
C LEU A 48 -2.35 14.26 12.56
N SER A 49 -2.72 13.46 11.55
CA SER A 49 -3.63 13.87 10.46
C SER A 49 -4.88 12.98 10.42
N GLY A 50 -6.09 13.56 10.48
CA GLY A 50 -7.35 12.79 10.49
C GLY A 50 -8.53 13.48 11.19
N SER A 51 -9.76 13.17 10.76
CA SER A 51 -11.01 13.76 11.27
C SER A 51 -11.46 13.25 12.66
N ASN A 52 -10.77 12.24 13.22
CA ASN A 52 -11.06 11.63 14.51
C ASN A 52 -9.91 11.80 15.52
N ILE A 53 -9.00 12.75 15.29
CA ILE A 53 -7.94 13.02 16.26
C ILE A 53 -8.56 13.85 17.36
N ASN A 54 -8.67 13.27 18.55
CA ASN A 54 -8.88 14.01 19.78
C ASN A 54 -7.52 14.13 20.49
N PRO A 55 -6.82 15.28 20.40
CA PRO A 55 -5.54 15.48 21.08
C PRO A 55 -5.61 15.31 22.60
N GLU A 56 -6.80 15.49 23.17
CA GLU A 56 -7.09 15.30 24.59
C GLU A 56 -7.19 13.80 24.97
N GLU A 57 -7.33 12.90 24.00
CA GLU A 57 -7.34 11.44 24.21
C GLU A 57 -5.94 10.84 24.04
N LYS A 58 -4.94 11.42 24.72
CA LYS A 58 -3.74 10.62 25.00
C LYS A 58 -4.17 9.47 25.91
N PRO A 59 -3.83 8.21 25.63
CA PRO A 59 -4.20 7.13 26.53
C PRO A 59 -3.48 7.34 27.87
N PHE A 60 -4.24 7.72 28.90
CA PHE A 60 -3.77 7.89 30.27
C PHE A 60 -4.45 6.88 31.20
N CYS A 61 -3.80 6.62 32.34
CA CYS A 61 -4.32 5.76 33.39
C CYS A 61 -5.49 6.44 34.08
N LYS A 62 -6.71 5.92 33.89
CA LYS A 62 -7.94 6.49 34.47
C LYS A 62 -7.95 6.54 36.01
N GLU A 63 -7.20 5.66 36.67
CA GLU A 63 -7.12 5.61 38.14
C GLU A 63 -6.21 6.69 38.72
N HIS A 64 -5.24 7.17 37.94
CA HIS A 64 -4.14 7.99 38.44
C HIS A 64 -3.94 9.29 37.64
N ASP A 65 -4.68 9.48 36.55
CA ASP A 65 -4.58 10.63 35.64
C ASP A 65 -3.16 10.86 35.11
N GLU A 66 -2.45 9.77 34.83
CA GLU A 66 -1.02 9.75 34.46
C GLU A 66 -0.82 9.02 33.14
N ASN A 67 0.16 9.45 32.34
CA ASN A 67 0.50 8.76 31.09
C ASN A 67 0.95 7.31 31.33
N TYR A 68 0.61 6.43 30.39
CA TYR A 68 1.19 5.10 30.35
C TYR A 68 2.65 5.18 29.92
N ILE A 69 3.55 4.64 30.74
CA ILE A 69 5.00 4.67 30.48
C ILE A 69 5.64 3.28 30.53
N PHE A 70 4.95 2.29 31.11
CA PHE A 70 5.39 0.90 31.14
C PHE A 70 4.35 -0.02 30.51
N TYR A 71 4.79 -1.13 29.93
CA TYR A 71 3.92 -2.23 29.55
C TYR A 71 4.17 -3.41 30.49
N CYS A 72 3.12 -3.87 31.17
CA CYS A 72 3.18 -5.03 32.06
C CYS A 72 3.01 -6.30 31.22
N ILE A 73 4.01 -7.17 31.21
CA ILE A 73 4.00 -8.42 30.44
C ILE A 73 2.96 -9.38 31.02
N ASP A 74 2.98 -9.58 32.35
CA ASP A 74 2.08 -10.53 33.02
C ASP A 74 0.59 -10.17 32.93
N CYS A 75 0.27 -8.91 32.69
CA CYS A 75 -1.10 -8.42 32.58
C CYS A 75 -1.47 -8.00 31.15
N GLU A 76 -0.53 -8.12 30.20
CA GLU A 76 -0.68 -7.72 28.81
C GLU A 76 -1.29 -6.32 28.60
N MET A 77 -0.90 -5.35 29.43
CA MET A 77 -1.52 -4.02 29.43
C MET A 77 -0.55 -2.87 29.76
N PRO A 78 -0.79 -1.66 29.20
CA PRO A 78 -0.03 -0.48 29.57
C PRO A 78 -0.38 0.00 30.98
N ILE A 79 0.62 0.45 31.73
CA ILE A 79 0.50 0.93 33.11
C ILE A 79 1.29 2.24 33.32
N CYS A 80 0.77 3.09 34.21
CA CYS A 80 1.48 4.31 34.62
C CYS A 80 2.50 4.00 35.72
N LYS A 81 3.33 5.00 36.06
CA LYS A 81 4.34 4.90 37.13
C LYS A 81 3.76 4.52 38.49
N ILE A 82 2.52 4.91 38.78
CA ILE A 82 1.89 4.63 40.06
C ILE A 82 1.38 3.18 40.10
N CYS A 83 0.79 2.69 39.00
CA CYS A 83 0.37 1.30 38.86
C CYS A 83 1.54 0.33 39.00
N SER A 84 2.71 0.65 38.42
CA SER A 84 3.90 -0.20 38.52
C SER A 84 4.35 -0.43 39.95
N VAL A 85 4.28 0.60 40.81
CA VAL A 85 4.70 0.51 42.21
C VAL A 85 3.62 -0.08 43.11
N LYS A 86 2.34 0.21 42.85
CA LYS A 86 1.23 -0.18 43.73
C LYS A 86 0.66 -1.57 43.43
N LYS A 87 0.35 -1.86 42.17
CA LYS A 87 -0.39 -3.07 41.76
C LYS A 87 0.49 -4.09 41.06
N HIS A 88 1.48 -3.63 40.30
CA HIS A 88 2.29 -4.50 39.42
C HIS A 88 3.74 -4.65 39.91
N LYS A 89 4.03 -4.40 41.19
CA LYS A 89 5.40 -4.33 41.74
C LYS A 89 6.25 -5.58 41.52
N LYS A 90 5.60 -6.74 41.39
CA LYS A 90 6.26 -8.05 41.22
C LYS A 90 6.11 -8.60 39.79
N HIS A 91 5.52 -7.82 38.88
CA HIS A 91 5.31 -8.25 37.52
C HIS A 91 6.46 -7.80 36.63
N ASP A 92 6.74 -8.59 35.60
CA ASP A 92 7.68 -8.20 34.56
C ASP A 92 7.06 -7.10 33.70
N MET A 93 7.86 -6.05 33.45
CA MET A 93 7.44 -4.88 32.70
C MET A 93 8.62 -4.24 32.00
N PHE A 94 8.35 -3.54 30.90
CA PHE A 94 9.35 -2.76 30.17
C PHE A 94 8.85 -1.34 29.91
N GLU A 95 9.77 -0.40 29.73
CA GLU A 95 9.43 0.98 29.40
C GLU A 95 8.98 1.09 27.94
N ILE A 96 7.85 1.75 27.71
CA ILE A 96 7.24 1.86 26.39
C ILE A 96 8.13 2.67 25.43
N ASN A 97 8.97 3.60 25.91
CA ASN A 97 9.69 4.53 25.03
C ASN A 97 10.77 3.91 24.13
N GLU A 98 11.63 3.03 24.65
CA GLU A 98 12.73 2.44 23.85
C GLU A 98 12.31 1.15 23.14
N SER A 99 11.63 0.24 23.85
CA SER A 99 11.23 -1.06 23.27
C SER A 99 10.22 -0.93 22.14
N THR A 100 9.39 0.13 22.12
CA THR A 100 8.44 0.32 21.00
C THR A 100 9.10 0.80 19.72
N GLN A 101 10.19 1.57 19.79
CA GLN A 101 10.86 2.07 18.59
C GLN A 101 11.58 0.94 17.84
N GLU A 102 12.25 0.05 18.58
CA GLU A 102 12.91 -1.12 18.00
C GLU A 102 11.90 -2.10 17.38
N LEU A 103 10.82 -2.40 18.09
CA LEU A 103 9.72 -3.23 17.58
C LEU A 103 9.06 -2.61 16.34
N GLN A 104 8.83 -1.29 16.34
CA GLN A 104 8.28 -0.59 15.18
C GLN A 104 9.24 -0.67 13.98
N ALA A 105 10.54 -0.52 14.20
CA ALA A 105 11.54 -0.63 13.15
C ALA A 105 11.59 -2.06 12.57
N GLU A 106 11.55 -3.08 13.42
CA GLU A 106 11.53 -4.49 13.00
C GLU A 106 10.26 -4.81 12.20
N VAL A 107 9.09 -4.44 12.71
CA VAL A 107 7.81 -4.63 12.01
C VAL A 107 7.85 -3.94 10.65
N LYS A 108 8.36 -2.70 10.59
CA LYS A 108 8.49 -1.96 9.34
C LYS A 108 9.40 -2.70 8.35
N GLN A 109 10.55 -3.21 8.77
CA GLN A 109 11.45 -3.98 7.91
C GLN A 109 10.79 -5.26 7.39
N ILE A 110 10.04 -5.99 8.23
CA ILE A 110 9.30 -7.19 7.81
C ILE A 110 8.23 -6.82 6.79
N VAL A 111 7.48 -5.75 7.02
CA VAL A 111 6.43 -5.29 6.10
C VAL A 111 7.04 -4.85 4.77
N ASP A 112 8.08 -4.03 4.79
CA ASP A 112 8.77 -3.54 3.59
C ASP A 112 9.36 -4.69 2.77
N SER A 113 9.96 -5.68 3.42
CA SER A 113 10.51 -6.86 2.75
C SER A 113 9.42 -7.73 2.10
N LYS A 114 8.29 -7.95 2.78
CA LYS A 114 7.13 -8.64 2.20
C LYS A 114 6.52 -7.87 1.04
N ILE A 115 6.33 -6.56 1.16
CA ILE A 115 5.82 -5.70 0.06
C ILE A 115 6.73 -5.81 -1.15
N LYS A 116 8.06 -5.74 -0.97
CA LYS A 116 9.03 -5.90 -2.06
C LYS A 116 8.91 -7.27 -2.72
N SER A 117 8.81 -8.34 -1.93
CA SER A 117 8.64 -9.70 -2.47
C SER A 117 7.36 -9.85 -3.28
N VAL A 118 6.24 -9.29 -2.80
CA VAL A 118 4.95 -9.33 -3.51
C VAL A 118 5.05 -8.58 -4.83
N LYS A 119 5.63 -7.38 -4.84
CA LYS A 119 5.85 -6.60 -6.07
C LYS A 119 6.67 -7.37 -7.10
N THR A 120 7.80 -7.95 -6.69
CA THR A 120 8.65 -8.74 -7.60
C THR A 120 7.91 -9.96 -8.17
N ASN A 121 7.04 -10.60 -7.38
CA ASN A 121 6.25 -11.72 -7.87
C ASN A 121 5.15 -11.27 -8.85
N LEU A 122 4.51 -10.14 -8.60
CA LEU A 122 3.56 -9.53 -9.54
C LEU A 122 4.23 -9.22 -10.88
N ASP A 123 5.39 -8.57 -10.87
CA ASP A 123 6.15 -8.25 -12.09
C ASP A 123 6.47 -9.52 -12.91
N LYS A 124 6.86 -10.60 -12.23
CA LYS A 124 7.13 -11.90 -12.89
C LYS A 124 5.87 -12.51 -13.51
N ILE A 125 4.74 -12.43 -12.82
CA ILE A 125 3.45 -12.94 -13.32
C ILE A 125 3.01 -12.13 -14.54
N GLU A 126 3.12 -10.80 -14.49
CA GLU A 126 2.77 -9.92 -15.61
C GLU A 126 3.64 -10.21 -16.84
N GLN A 127 4.96 -10.32 -16.66
CA GLN A 127 5.89 -10.68 -17.74
C GLN A 127 5.59 -12.07 -18.32
N GLY A 128 5.36 -13.05 -17.45
CA GLY A 128 5.00 -14.41 -17.87
C GLY A 128 3.72 -14.41 -18.70
N THR A 129 2.67 -13.75 -18.21
CA THR A 129 1.37 -13.64 -18.89
C THR A 129 1.51 -12.94 -20.23
N GLY A 130 2.26 -11.83 -20.30
CA GLY A 130 2.52 -11.12 -21.56
C GLY A 130 3.24 -11.99 -22.59
N LYS A 131 4.24 -12.77 -22.16
CA LYS A 131 4.94 -13.72 -23.04
C LYS A 131 4.01 -14.81 -23.55
N TYR A 132 3.26 -15.47 -22.67
CA TYR A 132 2.29 -16.51 -23.06
C TYR A 132 1.25 -15.97 -24.06
N GLN A 133 0.74 -14.75 -23.87
CA GLN A 133 -0.17 -14.12 -24.83
C GLN A 133 0.47 -13.88 -26.19
N SER A 134 1.74 -13.47 -26.22
CA SER A 134 2.50 -13.29 -27.47
C SER A 134 2.69 -14.63 -28.19
N ASP A 135 3.09 -15.67 -27.47
CA ASP A 135 3.32 -17.01 -28.02
C ASP A 135 2.04 -17.60 -28.61
N ILE A 136 0.89 -17.44 -27.93
CA ILE A 136 -0.42 -17.86 -28.46
C ILE A 136 -0.78 -17.10 -29.74
N LYS A 137 -0.57 -15.77 -29.76
CA LYS A 137 -0.84 -14.96 -30.96
C LYS A 137 -0.01 -15.41 -32.15
N GLU A 138 1.28 -15.68 -31.95
CA GLU A 138 2.14 -16.14 -33.03
C GLU A 138 1.74 -17.55 -33.51
N ALA A 139 1.43 -18.46 -32.60
CA ALA A 139 0.95 -19.79 -32.96
C ALA A 139 -0.33 -19.74 -33.82
N ILE A 140 -1.30 -18.89 -33.44
CA ILE A 140 -2.52 -18.66 -34.24
C ILE A 140 -2.16 -18.11 -35.62
N ARG A 141 -1.24 -17.14 -35.69
CA ARG A 141 -0.80 -16.52 -36.94
C ARG A 141 -0.18 -17.55 -37.89
N VAL A 142 0.74 -18.37 -37.39
CA VAL A 142 1.42 -19.43 -38.16
C VAL A 142 0.40 -20.45 -38.67
N ILE A 143 -0.45 -20.99 -37.80
CA ILE A 143 -1.48 -21.99 -38.19
C ILE A 143 -2.42 -21.40 -39.25
N THR A 144 -2.83 -20.15 -39.09
CA THR A 144 -3.72 -19.48 -40.04
C THR A 144 -3.05 -19.30 -41.41
N GLU A 145 -1.78 -18.92 -41.43
CA GLU A 145 -1.05 -18.69 -42.68
C GLU A 145 -0.76 -20.01 -43.41
N ASP A 146 -0.33 -21.04 -42.69
CA ASP A 146 -0.13 -22.38 -43.25
C ASP A 146 -1.43 -22.94 -43.84
N GLY A 147 -2.56 -22.76 -43.13
CA GLY A 147 -3.88 -23.14 -43.62
C GLY A 147 -4.27 -22.42 -44.93
N LYS A 148 -3.97 -21.12 -45.04
CA LYS A 148 -4.20 -20.36 -46.28
C LYS A 148 -3.33 -20.87 -47.43
N GLN A 149 -2.04 -21.10 -47.19
CA GLN A 149 -1.14 -21.61 -48.22
C GLN A 149 -1.57 -22.98 -48.72
N MET A 150 -1.98 -23.87 -47.82
CA MET A 150 -2.45 -25.20 -48.18
C MET A 150 -3.74 -25.14 -49.02
N LYS A 151 -4.68 -24.27 -48.63
CA LYS A 151 -5.89 -24.03 -49.43
C LYS A 151 -5.56 -23.53 -50.84
N GLN A 152 -4.69 -22.52 -50.96
CA GLN A 152 -4.26 -21.99 -52.25
C GLN A 152 -3.58 -23.04 -53.13
N TRP A 153 -2.78 -23.94 -52.53
CA TRP A 153 -2.14 -25.02 -53.26
C TRP A 153 -3.17 -26.01 -53.81
N ILE A 154 -4.17 -26.41 -53.00
CA ILE A 154 -5.25 -27.29 -53.44
C ILE A 154 -6.05 -26.63 -54.57
N ASP A 155 -6.45 -25.37 -54.40
CA ASP A 155 -7.24 -24.63 -55.39
C ASP A 155 -6.50 -24.56 -56.73
N ARG A 156 -5.19 -24.28 -56.72
CA ARG A 156 -4.34 -24.28 -57.94
C ARG A 156 -4.29 -25.66 -58.60
N LYS A 157 -4.13 -26.74 -57.82
CA LYS A 157 -4.08 -28.10 -58.36
C LYS A 157 -5.40 -28.50 -59.00
N VAL A 158 -6.53 -28.17 -58.37
CA VAL A 158 -7.87 -28.40 -58.92
C VAL A 158 -8.05 -27.64 -60.23
N GLN A 159 -7.70 -26.35 -60.27
CA GLN A 159 -7.82 -25.54 -61.50
C GLN A 159 -7.01 -26.12 -62.66
N VAL A 160 -5.75 -26.51 -62.44
CA VAL A 160 -4.90 -27.11 -63.48
C VAL A 160 -5.52 -28.40 -64.03
N LEU A 161 -6.05 -29.26 -63.16
CA LEU A 161 -6.68 -30.50 -63.60
C LEU A 161 -7.96 -30.24 -64.41
N ILE A 162 -8.80 -29.30 -63.99
CA ILE A 162 -10.01 -28.90 -64.73
C ILE A 162 -9.64 -28.43 -66.14
N ILE A 163 -8.68 -27.49 -66.25
CA ILE A 163 -8.22 -26.96 -67.54
C ILE A 163 -7.73 -28.11 -68.44
N SER A 164 -6.92 -29.03 -67.92
CA SER A 164 -6.39 -30.15 -68.70
C SER A 164 -7.48 -31.10 -69.23
N LEU A 165 -8.58 -31.26 -68.49
CA LEU A 165 -9.72 -32.08 -68.91
C LEU A 165 -10.57 -31.36 -69.95
N GLU A 166 -10.75 -30.04 -69.82
CA GLU A 166 -11.46 -29.22 -70.80
C GLU A 166 -10.73 -29.17 -72.15
N GLU A 167 -9.40 -29.03 -72.14
CA GLU A 167 -8.56 -29.08 -73.35
C GLU A 167 -8.69 -30.43 -74.06
N LYS A 168 -8.63 -31.54 -73.33
CA LYS A 168 -8.83 -32.89 -73.90
C LYS A 168 -10.22 -33.06 -74.49
N ARG A 169 -11.25 -32.53 -73.84
CA ARG A 169 -12.63 -32.59 -74.33
C ARG A 169 -12.81 -31.85 -75.67
N GLN A 170 -12.07 -30.78 -75.93
CA GLN A 170 -12.14 -30.04 -77.20
C GLN A 170 -11.42 -30.73 -78.36
N GLN A 171 -10.56 -31.71 -78.08
CA GLN A 171 -9.79 -32.46 -79.08
C GLN A 171 -10.45 -33.78 -79.50
N THR A 172 -11.60 -34.13 -78.91
CA THR A 172 -12.38 -35.35 -79.19
C THR A 172 -13.69 -34.99 -79.86
#